data_AF-A0A560LHP2-F1
#
_entry.id   AF-A0A560LHP2-F1
#
_cell.length_a   1.000
_cell.length_b   1.000
_cell.length_c   1.000
_cell.angle_alpha   90.00
_cell.angle_beta   90.00
_cell.angle_gamma   90.00
#
_symmetry.space_group_name_H-M   'P 1'
#
loop_
_entity.id
_entity.type
_entity.pdbx_description
1 polymer ?
#
loop_
_entity_poly.entity_id
_entity_poly.type
_entity_poly.pdbx_seq_one_letter_code
_entity_poly.pdbx_strand_id
1 'polypeptide(L)' 'MTNDVKLPRKLSEEPRAPEPRRPSHARVIEQLDRWANSPGLQPPRMDDAEDDSTTEAI' A
#
# COMPACT_ATOMS: atom_id res chain seq x y z
N MET A 1 9.08 -54.02 -15.41
CA MET A 1 8.13 -53.00 -14.92
C MET A 1 8.96 -51.81 -14.43
N THR A 2 9.15 -50.78 -15.25
CA THR A 2 9.81 -49.54 -14.82
C THR A 2 8.75 -48.59 -14.30
N ASN A 3 8.83 -48.21 -13.03
CA ASN A 3 7.93 -47.23 -12.44
C ASN A 3 8.32 -45.84 -12.93
N ASP A 4 7.45 -45.16 -13.66
CA ASP A 4 7.62 -43.75 -14.01
C ASP A 4 7.50 -42.90 -12.75
N VAL A 5 8.63 -42.42 -12.24
CA VAL A 5 8.68 -41.55 -11.06
C VAL A 5 8.37 -40.13 -11.49
N LYS A 6 7.21 -39.60 -11.06
CA LYS A 6 6.80 -38.23 -11.38
C LYS A 6 7.63 -37.24 -10.56
N LEU A 7 8.61 -36.61 -11.20
CA LEU A 7 9.45 -35.58 -10.59
C LEU A 7 8.64 -34.29 -10.31
N PRO A 8 9.04 -33.49 -9.30
CA PRO A 8 8.48 -32.16 -9.09
C PRO A 8 8.67 -31.28 -10.33
N ARG A 9 7.66 -30.43 -10.61
CA ARG A 9 7.67 -29.45 -11.71
C ARG A 9 8.92 -28.56 -11.62
N LYS A 10 9.55 -28.25 -12.74
CA LYS A 10 10.70 -27.35 -12.77
C LYS A 10 10.23 -25.91 -12.55
N LEU A 11 11.02 -25.10 -11.84
CA LEU A 11 10.73 -23.68 -11.61
C LEU A 11 10.57 -22.91 -12.95
N SER A 12 11.28 -23.33 -14.00
CA SER A 12 11.16 -22.80 -15.36
C SER A 12 9.81 -23.06 -16.02
N GLU A 13 9.08 -24.07 -15.54
CA GLU A 13 7.75 -24.39 -16.03
C GLU A 13 6.69 -23.61 -15.23
N GLU A 14 7.00 -22.98 -14.11
CA GLU A 14 6.01 -22.29 -13.28
C GLU A 14 5.41 -21.08 -14.03
N PRO A 15 4.08 -20.90 -14.04
CA PRO A 15 3.47 -19.70 -14.61
C PRO A 15 3.96 -18.45 -13.89
N ARG A 16 4.16 -17.36 -14.64
CA ARG A 16 4.63 -16.09 -14.08
C ARG A 16 3.70 -15.63 -12.95
N ALA A 17 4.29 -15.18 -11.85
CA ALA A 17 3.55 -14.63 -10.72
C ALA A 17 2.64 -13.48 -11.17
N PRO A 18 1.43 -13.36 -10.59
CA PRO A 18 0.54 -12.25 -10.88
C PRO A 18 1.19 -10.93 -10.49
N GLU A 19 0.79 -9.85 -11.17
CA GLU A 19 1.32 -8.53 -10.85
C GLU A 19 0.99 -8.15 -9.40
N PRO A 20 1.96 -7.55 -8.67
CA PRO A 20 1.73 -7.12 -7.31
C PRO A 20 0.62 -6.06 -7.28
N ARG A 21 -0.37 -6.26 -6.41
CA ARG A 21 -1.48 -5.31 -6.21
C ARG A 21 -1.00 -3.97 -5.64
N ARG A 22 0.21 -3.94 -5.05
CA ARG A 22 0.80 -2.76 -4.44
C ARG A 22 1.76 -2.09 -5.43
N PRO A 23 1.82 -0.75 -5.45
CA PRO A 23 2.83 -0.05 -6.23
C PRO A 23 4.23 -0.51 -5.82
N SER A 24 5.13 -0.60 -6.79
CA SER A 24 6.53 -0.93 -6.52
C SER A 24 7.16 0.15 -5.64
N HIS A 25 8.18 -0.23 -4.88
CA HIS A 25 8.90 0.71 -4.03
C HIS A 25 9.46 1.91 -4.81
N ALA A 26 9.94 1.67 -6.03
CA ALA A 26 10.40 2.72 -6.93
C ALA A 26 9.29 3.76 -7.25
N ARG A 27 8.07 3.29 -7.49
CA ARG A 27 6.91 4.15 -7.78
C ARG A 27 6.46 4.95 -6.56
N VAL A 28 6.62 4.39 -5.36
CA VAL A 28 6.40 5.10 -4.10
C VAL A 28 7.40 6.23 -3.93
N ILE A 29 8.69 5.96 -4.17
CA ILE A 29 9.77 6.96 -4.07
C ILE A 29 9.54 8.11 -5.04
N GLU A 30 9.20 7.81 -6.31
CA GLU A 30 8.91 8.83 -7.32
C GLU A 30 7.76 9.77 -6.90
N GLN A 31 6.76 9.23 -6.20
CA GLN A 31 5.56 9.96 -5.79
C GLN A 31 5.63 10.52 -4.35
N LEU A 32 6.80 10.50 -3.71
CA LEU A 32 6.98 10.92 -2.32
C LEU A 32 6.44 12.32 -2.05
N ASP A 33 6.81 13.29 -2.90
CA ASP A 33 6.41 14.69 -2.75
C ASP A 33 4.89 14.87 -2.85
N ARG A 34 4.26 14.12 -3.76
CA ARG A 34 2.79 14.10 -3.90
C ARG A 34 2.10 13.53 -2.66
N TRP A 35 2.69 12.52 -2.02
CA TRP A 35 2.11 11.90 -0.82
C TRP A 35 2.29 12.78 0.41
N ALA A 36 3.46 13.40 0.56
CA ALA A 36 3.73 14.36 1.62
C ALA A 36 2.76 15.54 1.60
N ASN A 37 2.35 15.97 0.40
CA ASN A 37 1.40 17.06 0.20
C ASN A 37 -0.05 16.60 -0.06
N SER A 38 -0.38 15.33 0.23
CA SER A 38 -1.72 14.83 -0.03
C SER A 38 -2.75 15.39 0.97
N PRO A 39 -3.98 15.72 0.53
CA PRO A 39 -4.98 16.36 1.40
C PRO A 39 -5.33 15.56 2.66
N GLY A 40 -5.21 14.22 2.62
CA GLY A 40 -5.48 13.35 3.77
C GLY A 40 -4.34 13.26 4.79
N LEU A 41 -3.16 13.78 4.47
CA LEU A 41 -1.99 13.88 5.36
C LEU A 41 -1.73 15.32 5.80
N GLN A 42 -2.39 16.31 5.19
CA GLN A 42 -2.31 17.68 5.64
C GLN A 42 -3.09 17.83 6.96
N PRO A 43 -2.54 18.54 7.95
CA PRO A 43 -3.31 18.86 9.14
C PRO A 43 -4.55 19.67 8.73
N PRO A 44 -5.69 19.48 9.40
CA PRO A 44 -6.85 20.34 9.21
C PRO A 44 -6.42 21.80 9.42
N ARG A 45 -6.90 22.70 8.54
CA ARG A 45 -6.53 24.12 8.63
C ARG A 45 -7.14 24.68 9.91
N MET A 46 -6.38 25.50 10.63
CA MET A 46 -6.80 26.11 11.89
C MET A 46 -8.05 27.00 11.75
N ASP A 47 -8.46 27.35 10.54
CA ASP A 47 -9.71 28.08 10.29
C ASP A 47 -10.98 27.26 10.63
N ASP A 48 -10.86 25.93 10.81
CA ASP A 48 -11.92 25.04 11.30
C ASP A 48 -11.89 24.87 12.84
N ALA A 49 -11.02 25.59 13.57
CA ALA A 49 -10.81 25.43 15.02
C ALA A 49 -11.62 26.41 15.89
N GLU A 50 -12.70 27.00 15.36
CA GLU A 50 -13.61 27.87 16.10
C GLU A 50 -14.97 27.19 16.32
N ASP A 51 -15.02 26.01 16.98
CA ASP A 51 -16.25 25.59 17.69
C ASP A 51 -16.07 24.36 18.63
N ASP A 52 -15.10 24.38 19.56
CA ASP A 52 -15.04 23.33 20.62
C ASP A 52 -14.89 23.89 22.05
N SER A 53 -15.25 25.16 22.27
CA SER A 53 -15.22 25.78 23.62
C SER A 53 -16.50 25.55 24.46
N THR A 54 -17.41 24.66 24.04
CA THR A 54 -18.66 24.36 24.79
C THR A 54 -18.74 22.90 25.24
N THR A 55 -17.68 22.34 25.81
CA THR A 55 -17.80 21.05 26.54
C THR A 55 -16.90 20.97 27.77
N GLU A 56 -17.05 21.89 28.73
CA GLU A 56 -16.71 21.59 30.13
C GLU A 56 -17.32 22.62 31.09
N ALA A 57 -18.58 22.38 31.47
CA ALA A 57 -19.19 22.95 32.67
C ALA A 57 -20.08 21.88 33.30
N ILE A 58 -19.49 21.06 34.17
CA ILE A 58 -20.20 20.24 35.15
C ILE A 58 -19.42 20.24 36.47
#